data_AF-C7R7E4-F1
#
_entry.id   AF-C7R7E4-F1
#
_cell.length_a   1.000
_cell.length_b   1.000
_cell.length_c   1.000
_cell.angle_alpha   90.00
_cell.angle_beta   90.00
_cell.angle_gamma   90.00
#
_symmetry.space_group_name_H-M   'P 1'
#
loop_
_entity.id
_entity.type
_entity.pdbx_description
1 polymer ?
#
loop_
_entity_poly.entity_id
_entity_poly.type
_entity_poly.pdbx_seq_one_letter_code
_entity_poly.pdbx_strand_id
1 'polypeptide(L)'
;MRSDKDKSVGEVSQSAEQHFTYRIFSPLGAYPAQSLSSPLGQLIVEKDLIALAFKNSSRAYDLKFMLAMLLSVNDDKGFLKLYPFPYKHIFESRSYQITGQQLQFDIKHKLSEHYRQSGETIPEFDLYQNAKGASLPIILGGTLYSTFTDLIDIHQFNLLSDVLYQTNNGLLNLICKSLLMSNQNSCHIQFSQQAVLFLLDALILFEEFMGKSKVDSSRLQTLLTQLGDNKTDAIIAKYQLAESITPMEYHKAFDALCHALTKHLLNKG
;
A
#
# COMPACT_ATOMS: atom_id res chain seq x y z
N MET A 1 17.94 -54.60 39.04
CA MET A 1 16.66 -54.04 39.55
C MET A 1 16.64 -52.57 39.12
N ARG A 2 15.85 -52.23 38.08
CA ARG A 2 14.56 -51.50 38.13
C ARG A 2 14.67 -50.14 38.85
N SER A 3 14.77 -49.07 38.04
CA SER A 3 13.81 -47.94 37.90
C SER A 3 14.01 -46.90 39.01
N ASP A 4 14.11 -45.59 38.75
CA ASP A 4 13.08 -44.72 38.17
C ASP A 4 13.76 -43.64 37.29
N LYS A 5 13.36 -43.40 36.03
CA LYS A 5 12.24 -42.53 35.63
C LYS A 5 12.06 -41.32 36.54
N ASP A 6 12.71 -40.22 36.17
CA ASP A 6 11.98 -38.96 36.11
C ASP A 6 12.09 -38.32 34.73
N LYS A 7 10.91 -37.95 34.24
CA LYS A 7 10.58 -37.33 32.97
C LYS A 7 10.42 -35.83 33.20
N SER A 8 10.56 -35.10 32.09
CA SER A 8 10.16 -33.71 31.86
C SER A 8 11.13 -32.69 32.46
N VAL A 9 11.52 -31.65 31.74
CA VAL A 9 10.68 -30.84 30.86
C VAL A 9 11.44 -30.58 29.56
N GLY A 10 10.77 -30.86 28.44
CA GLY A 10 11.30 -30.51 27.12
C GLY A 10 11.67 -29.03 27.10
N GLU A 11 12.81 -28.73 26.48
CA GLU A 11 13.07 -27.38 25.98
C GLU A 11 11.86 -26.99 25.13
N VAL A 12 10.98 -26.19 25.74
CA VAL A 12 9.97 -25.44 25.03
C VAL A 12 10.79 -24.58 24.08
N SER A 13 10.81 -25.01 22.81
CA SER A 13 11.30 -24.22 21.69
C SER A 13 10.86 -22.79 21.94
N GLN A 14 11.80 -21.91 22.27
CA GLN A 14 11.55 -20.48 22.33
C GLN A 14 10.92 -20.15 20.99
N SER A 15 9.62 -19.86 20.99
CA SER A 15 8.89 -19.51 19.78
C SER A 15 9.64 -18.36 19.14
N ALA A 16 10.32 -18.61 18.02
CA ALA A 16 11.16 -17.61 17.37
C ALA A 16 10.31 -16.35 17.15
N GLU A 17 10.69 -15.26 17.82
CA GLU A 17 10.00 -13.98 17.69
C GLU A 17 9.97 -13.59 16.21
N GLN A 18 8.78 -13.25 15.71
CA GLN A 18 8.60 -12.84 14.34
C GLN A 18 8.75 -11.32 14.25
N HIS A 19 9.62 -10.89 13.34
CA HIS A 19 9.78 -9.47 13.04
C HIS A 19 8.77 -9.05 11.99
N PHE A 20 7.89 -8.13 12.37
CA PHE A 20 7.00 -7.45 11.46
C PHE A 20 7.47 -6.02 11.23
N THR A 21 7.15 -5.51 10.06
CA THR A 21 7.21 -4.09 9.77
C THR A 21 5.79 -3.61 9.57
N TYR A 22 5.43 -2.47 10.15
CA TYR A 22 4.13 -1.85 9.94
C TYR A 22 4.26 -0.39 9.54
N ARG A 23 3.24 0.09 8.83
CA ARG A 23 3.11 1.47 8.40
C ARG A 23 1.71 1.97 8.71
N ILE A 24 1.63 3.15 9.30
CA ILE A 24 0.38 3.80 9.67
C ILE A 24 -0.15 4.61 8.48
N PHE A 25 -1.47 4.67 8.33
CA PHE A 25 -2.13 5.46 7.30
C PHE A 25 -2.69 6.77 7.86
N SER A 26 -2.64 7.82 7.05
CA SER A 26 -3.19 9.14 7.38
C SER A 26 -4.70 9.20 7.12
N PRO A 27 -5.50 9.93 7.92
CA PRO A 27 -6.91 10.16 7.61
C PRO A 27 -7.20 10.97 6.34
N LEU A 28 -6.18 11.48 5.64
CA LEU A 28 -6.34 12.13 4.33
C LEU A 28 -6.83 11.17 3.23
N GLY A 29 -6.61 9.87 3.43
CA GLY A 29 -7.07 8.84 2.52
C GLY A 29 -8.54 8.43 2.73
N ALA A 30 -8.95 7.43 1.96
CA ALA A 30 -10.26 6.80 2.01
C ALA A 30 -10.06 5.29 1.96
N TYR A 31 -10.59 4.57 2.94
CA TYR A 31 -10.16 3.21 3.26
C TYR A 31 -11.33 2.22 3.35
N PRO A 32 -11.10 0.90 3.21
CA PRO A 32 -12.13 -0.09 3.56
C PRO A 32 -12.44 -0.02 5.05
N ALA A 33 -13.70 -0.26 5.41
CA ALA A 33 -14.13 -0.37 6.80
C ALA A 33 -13.73 -1.70 7.48
N GLN A 34 -13.25 -2.67 6.70
CA GLN A 34 -12.88 -4.00 7.17
C GLN A 34 -11.37 -4.24 7.07
N SER A 35 -10.84 -5.00 8.03
CA SER A 35 -9.46 -5.49 7.98
C SER A 35 -9.29 -6.52 6.86
N LEU A 36 -8.10 -6.56 6.27
CA LEU A 36 -7.75 -7.46 5.17
C LEU A 36 -6.50 -8.25 5.53
N SER A 37 -6.40 -9.50 5.08
CA SER A 37 -5.21 -10.33 5.28
C SER A 37 -4.92 -11.18 4.05
N SER A 38 -3.65 -11.29 3.69
CA SER A 38 -3.17 -12.13 2.60
C SER A 38 -1.71 -12.56 2.85
N PRO A 39 -1.12 -13.43 2.02
CA PRO A 39 0.30 -13.78 2.15
C PRO A 39 1.27 -12.58 2.06
N LEU A 40 0.82 -11.46 1.50
CA LEU A 40 1.57 -10.21 1.39
C LEU A 40 1.59 -9.41 2.71
N GLY A 41 0.60 -9.56 3.58
CA GLY A 41 0.49 -8.77 4.80
C GLY A 41 -0.92 -8.72 5.39
N GLN A 42 -1.14 -7.72 6.23
CA GLN A 42 -2.40 -7.51 6.93
C GLN A 42 -2.70 -6.02 7.05
N LEU A 43 -3.83 -5.58 6.49
CA LEU A 43 -4.41 -4.28 6.79
C LEU A 43 -5.27 -4.43 8.04
N ILE A 44 -4.90 -3.68 9.07
CA ILE A 44 -5.60 -3.61 10.35
C ILE A 44 -6.37 -2.30 10.36
N VAL A 45 -7.69 -2.41 10.46
CA VAL A 45 -8.62 -1.28 10.49
C VAL A 45 -9.29 -1.26 11.86
N GLU A 46 -8.89 -0.30 12.67
CA GLU A 46 -9.48 0.02 13.97
C GLU A 46 -10.09 1.42 13.94
N LYS A 47 -10.93 1.72 14.94
CA LYS A 47 -11.57 3.04 15.04
C LYS A 47 -10.57 4.20 15.08
N ASP A 48 -9.42 4.00 15.72
CA ASP A 48 -8.41 5.03 15.98
C ASP A 48 -7.12 4.89 15.16
N LEU A 49 -7.00 3.82 14.37
CA LEU A 49 -5.79 3.44 13.66
C LEU A 49 -6.11 2.61 12.42
N ILE A 50 -5.49 2.97 11.29
CA ILE A 50 -5.35 2.09 10.13
C ILE A 50 -3.87 1.85 9.90
N ALA A 51 -3.47 0.58 9.85
CA ALA A 51 -2.08 0.19 9.64
C ALA A 51 -1.95 -1.00 8.69
N LEU A 52 -0.92 -1.00 7.86
CA LEU A 52 -0.50 -2.15 7.08
C LEU A 52 0.70 -2.79 7.76
N ALA A 53 0.57 -4.03 8.17
CA ALA A 53 1.65 -4.84 8.73
C ALA A 53 2.05 -5.94 7.73
N PHE A 54 3.35 -6.22 7.63
CA PHE A 54 3.89 -7.20 6.70
C PHE A 54 5.19 -7.81 7.24
N LYS A 55 5.48 -9.02 6.78
CA LYS A 55 6.71 -9.73 7.12
C LYS A 55 7.78 -9.39 6.10
N ASN A 56 8.96 -8.95 6.54
CA ASN A 56 10.15 -8.73 5.70
C ASN A 56 10.03 -7.61 4.64
N SER A 57 10.90 -6.60 4.72
CA SER A 57 10.93 -5.44 3.81
C SER A 57 11.56 -5.73 2.42
N SER A 58 12.25 -6.85 2.23
CA SER A 58 13.06 -7.12 1.03
C SER A 58 12.27 -7.42 -0.26
N ARG A 59 11.01 -7.86 -0.16
CA ARG A 59 10.18 -8.26 -1.32
C ARG A 59 9.09 -7.26 -1.71
N ALA A 60 9.17 -6.03 -1.20
CA ALA A 60 8.19 -4.96 -1.46
C ALA A 60 6.73 -5.38 -1.23
N TYR A 61 6.50 -6.26 -0.26
CA TYR A 61 5.17 -6.82 0.02
C TYR A 61 4.16 -5.74 0.43
N ASP A 62 4.61 -4.68 1.07
CA ASP A 62 3.78 -3.52 1.38
C ASP A 62 3.22 -2.87 0.11
N LEU A 63 4.07 -2.65 -0.90
CA LEU A 63 3.65 -2.08 -2.18
C LEU A 63 2.67 -3.02 -2.89
N LYS A 64 2.99 -4.31 -2.95
CA LYS A 64 2.13 -5.31 -3.60
C LYS A 64 0.78 -5.46 -2.92
N PHE A 65 0.74 -5.43 -1.58
CA PHE A 65 -0.51 -5.47 -0.83
C PHE A 65 -1.39 -4.27 -1.17
N MET A 66 -0.82 -3.07 -1.16
CA MET A 66 -1.54 -1.84 -1.51
C MET A 66 -1.99 -1.84 -2.97
N LEU A 67 -1.20 -2.39 -3.89
CA LEU A 67 -1.61 -2.58 -5.28
C LEU A 67 -2.79 -3.55 -5.38
N ALA A 68 -2.76 -4.69 -4.66
CA ALA A 68 -3.89 -5.61 -4.63
C ALA A 68 -5.17 -4.90 -4.17
N MET A 69 -5.09 -4.00 -3.18
CA MET A 69 -6.23 -3.18 -2.77
C MET A 69 -6.72 -2.26 -3.90
N LEU A 70 -5.82 -1.49 -4.53
CA LEU A 70 -6.17 -0.58 -5.64
C LEU A 70 -6.81 -1.30 -6.83
N LEU A 71 -6.35 -2.50 -7.11
CA LEU A 71 -6.85 -3.33 -8.20
C LEU A 71 -8.13 -4.08 -7.85
N SER A 72 -8.63 -3.98 -6.62
CA SER A 72 -9.82 -4.71 -6.13
C SER A 72 -10.93 -3.78 -5.65
N VAL A 73 -10.91 -2.53 -6.08
CA VAL A 73 -11.92 -1.54 -5.67
C VAL A 73 -13.25 -1.84 -6.36
N ASN A 74 -14.34 -1.79 -5.59
CA ASN A 74 -15.69 -1.75 -6.12
C ASN A 74 -16.03 -0.29 -6.47
N ASP A 75 -15.95 0.08 -7.75
CA ASP A 75 -16.14 1.47 -8.21
C ASP A 75 -17.47 2.10 -7.74
N ASP A 76 -18.53 1.29 -7.62
CA ASP A 76 -19.85 1.75 -7.15
C ASP A 76 -19.89 2.14 -5.67
N LYS A 77 -18.87 1.76 -4.89
CA LYS A 77 -18.82 1.97 -3.42
C LYS A 77 -17.96 3.16 -3.01
N GLY A 78 -17.22 3.76 -3.96
CA GLY A 78 -16.39 4.93 -3.73
C GLY A 78 -14.98 4.75 -4.29
N PHE A 79 -14.07 5.64 -3.88
CA PHE A 79 -12.70 5.66 -4.38
C PHE A 79 -11.71 5.39 -3.25
N LEU A 80 -10.81 4.43 -3.48
CA LEU A 80 -9.71 4.13 -2.57
C LEU A 80 -8.58 5.16 -2.72
N LYS A 81 -8.27 5.87 -1.63
CA LYS A 81 -7.11 6.77 -1.55
C LYS A 81 -6.17 6.28 -0.47
N LEU A 82 -5.03 5.74 -0.88
CA LEU A 82 -4.00 5.26 0.02
C LEU A 82 -3.03 6.39 0.34
N TYR A 83 -3.02 6.81 1.59
CA TYR A 83 -2.03 7.75 2.09
C TYR A 83 -1.26 7.18 3.28
N PRO A 84 -0.35 6.23 3.03
CA PRO A 84 0.47 5.65 4.09
C PRO A 84 1.58 6.64 4.46
N PHE A 85 1.85 6.80 5.76
CA PHE A 85 2.94 7.66 6.20
C PHE A 85 4.31 7.12 5.75
N PRO A 86 5.32 7.99 5.55
CA PRO A 86 6.60 7.57 4.98
C PRO A 86 7.35 6.55 5.83
N TYR A 87 7.32 6.68 7.17
CA TYR A 87 8.11 5.82 8.05
C TYR A 87 7.51 4.41 8.19
N LYS A 88 8.42 3.46 8.41
CA LYS A 88 8.12 2.05 8.65
C LYS A 88 8.60 1.74 10.06
N HIS A 89 7.74 1.14 10.86
CA HIS A 89 8.02 0.83 12.26
C HIS A 89 8.21 -0.68 12.42
N ILE A 90 9.11 -1.08 13.30
CA ILE A 90 9.39 -2.50 13.57
C ILE A 90 8.53 -2.94 14.77
N PHE A 91 7.87 -4.08 14.66
CA PHE A 91 7.11 -4.69 15.75
C PHE A 91 7.52 -6.16 15.90
N GLU A 92 7.98 -6.52 17.10
CA GLU A 92 8.34 -7.89 17.44
C GLU A 92 7.14 -8.60 18.05
N SER A 93 6.75 -9.72 17.46
CA SER A 93 5.59 -10.48 17.91
C SER A 93 5.89 -11.97 17.92
N ARG A 94 5.51 -12.63 19.01
CA ARG A 94 5.48 -14.11 19.06
C ARG A 94 4.29 -14.69 18.28
N SER A 95 3.33 -13.85 17.88
CA SER A 95 2.14 -14.25 17.14
C SER A 95 2.40 -14.26 15.63
N TYR A 96 1.78 -15.21 14.94
CA TYR A 96 1.83 -15.29 13.46
C TYR A 96 1.06 -14.18 12.76
N GLN A 97 0.12 -13.55 13.48
CA GLN A 97 -0.73 -12.44 13.05
C GLN A 97 -0.63 -11.30 14.06
N ILE A 98 -0.93 -10.09 13.61
CA ILE A 98 -0.93 -8.90 14.45
C ILE A 98 -2.36 -8.43 14.65
N THR A 99 -2.71 -8.12 15.89
CA THR A 99 -4.01 -7.53 16.25
C THR A 99 -3.90 -6.01 16.35
N GLY A 100 -5.02 -5.30 16.18
CA GLY A 100 -5.07 -3.85 16.39
C GLY A 100 -4.65 -3.45 17.80
N GLN A 101 -5.07 -4.21 18.82
CA GLN A 101 -4.68 -3.97 20.22
C GLN A 101 -3.17 -4.04 20.43
N GLN A 102 -2.49 -5.02 19.81
CA GLN A 102 -1.04 -5.16 19.87
C GLN A 102 -0.33 -3.94 19.26
N LEU A 103 -0.76 -3.48 18.07
CA LEU A 103 -0.17 -2.29 17.46
C LEU A 103 -0.47 -1.02 18.25
N GLN A 104 -1.68 -0.87 18.79
CA GLN A 104 -2.03 0.27 19.62
C GLN A 104 -1.14 0.35 20.87
N PHE A 105 -0.90 -0.80 21.52
CA PHE A 105 0.00 -0.88 22.67
C PHE A 105 1.43 -0.50 22.27
N ASP A 106 1.95 -1.07 21.18
CA ASP A 106 3.30 -0.79 20.68
C ASP A 106 3.50 0.70 20.34
N ILE A 107 2.55 1.32 19.63
CA ILE A 107 2.57 2.75 19.32
C ILE A 107 2.60 3.59 20.60
N LYS A 108 1.70 3.32 21.56
CA LYS A 108 1.65 4.06 22.84
C LYS A 108 2.93 3.88 23.65
N HIS A 109 3.50 2.68 23.68
CA HIS A 109 4.75 2.38 24.36
C HIS A 109 5.92 3.17 23.74
N LYS A 110 6.05 3.16 22.41
CA LYS A 110 7.05 3.94 21.67
C LYS A 110 6.90 5.45 21.88
N LEU A 111 5.68 5.97 21.97
CA LEU A 111 5.45 7.39 22.25
C LEU A 111 5.81 7.81 23.69
N SER A 112 6.01 6.86 24.61
CA SER A 112 6.31 7.16 26.01
C SER A 112 7.73 7.71 26.21
N GLU A 113 7.90 8.56 27.22
CA GLU A 113 9.18 9.22 27.53
C GLU A 113 10.33 8.21 27.79
N HIS A 114 10.02 7.01 28.26
CA HIS A 114 11.00 5.97 28.57
C HIS A 114 11.78 5.52 27.32
N TYR A 115 11.09 5.41 26.18
CA TYR A 115 11.72 5.03 24.91
C TYR A 115 12.60 6.16 24.35
N ARG A 116 12.22 7.43 24.57
CA ARG A 116 13.06 8.59 24.18
C ARG A 116 14.37 8.66 24.98
N GLN A 117 14.37 8.19 26.22
CA GLN A 117 15.52 8.24 27.12
C GLN A 117 16.54 7.10 26.90
N SER A 118 16.13 5.97 26.33
CA SER A 118 17.01 4.81 26.06
C SER A 118 17.94 4.99 24.86
N GLY A 119 17.89 6.13 24.16
CA GLY A 119 18.74 6.41 22.99
C GLY A 119 18.32 5.66 21.73
N GLU A 120 17.23 4.90 21.78
CA GLU A 120 16.59 4.37 20.59
C GLU A 120 15.90 5.52 19.86
N THR A 121 16.43 5.87 18.69
CA THR A 121 15.91 6.94 17.85
C THR A 121 14.42 6.73 17.58
N ILE A 122 13.55 7.64 18.07
CA ILE A 122 12.24 7.89 17.47
C ILE A 122 12.15 9.31 16.86
N PRO A 123 12.95 9.66 15.83
CA PRO A 123 12.65 10.79 14.95
C PRO A 123 11.33 10.61 14.19
N GLU A 124 10.86 9.37 14.06
CA GLU A 124 9.81 8.97 13.11
C GLU A 124 8.43 9.53 13.46
N PHE A 125 8.11 9.68 14.75
CA PHE A 125 6.83 10.25 15.21
C PHE A 125 6.89 11.75 15.49
N ASP A 126 8.07 12.30 15.80
CA ASP A 126 8.24 13.74 16.05
C ASP A 126 8.00 14.58 14.78
N LEU A 127 8.34 14.04 13.61
CA LEU A 127 8.00 14.67 12.32
C LEU A 127 6.49 14.62 12.01
N TYR A 128 5.77 13.62 12.52
CA TYR A 128 4.31 13.59 12.45
C TYR A 128 3.70 14.64 13.39
N GLN A 129 4.24 14.82 14.59
CA GLN A 129 3.76 15.84 15.54
C GLN A 129 4.00 17.28 15.05
N ASN A 130 5.03 17.50 14.22
CA ASN A 130 5.25 18.76 13.51
C ASN A 130 4.26 18.99 12.35
N ALA A 131 3.68 17.93 11.79
CA ALA A 131 2.55 18.03 10.86
C ALA A 131 1.25 18.28 11.64
N LYS A 132 1.00 19.54 12.01
CA LYS A 132 -0.24 19.93 12.70
C LYS A 132 -1.48 19.64 11.81
N GLY A 133 -2.51 19.02 12.39
CA GLY A 133 -3.88 19.04 11.84
C GLY A 133 -4.41 17.72 11.26
N ALA A 134 -5.35 17.83 10.30
CA ALA A 134 -6.25 16.79 9.80
C ALA A 134 -5.61 15.55 9.14
N SER A 135 -4.29 15.43 9.14
CA SER A 135 -3.55 14.31 8.55
C SER A 135 -3.07 13.28 9.56
N LEU A 136 -3.18 13.55 10.86
CA LEU A 136 -2.83 12.59 11.90
C LEU A 136 -4.01 11.68 12.25
N PRO A 137 -3.79 10.39 12.53
CA PRO A 137 -4.82 9.49 13.02
C PRO A 137 -5.15 9.76 14.49
N ILE A 138 -6.31 9.28 14.95
CA ILE A 138 -6.81 9.53 16.31
C ILE A 138 -5.81 9.05 17.38
N ILE A 139 -5.19 7.89 17.18
CA ILE A 139 -4.20 7.35 18.14
C ILE A 139 -2.97 8.27 18.33
N LEU A 140 -2.72 9.18 17.37
CA LEU A 140 -1.66 10.20 17.42
C LEU A 140 -2.22 11.61 17.68
N GLY A 141 -3.46 11.73 18.17
CA GLY A 141 -4.10 13.00 18.51
C GLY A 141 -4.73 13.75 17.33
N GLY A 142 -5.01 13.08 16.22
CA GLY A 142 -5.60 13.69 15.03
C GLY A 142 -7.10 13.40 14.82
N THR A 143 -7.50 13.14 13.57
CA THR A 143 -8.91 13.10 13.13
C THR A 143 -9.41 11.71 12.73
N LEU A 144 -10.72 11.61 12.48
CA LEU A 144 -11.42 10.40 12.06
C LEU A 144 -11.06 9.99 10.63
N TYR A 145 -10.97 8.68 10.39
CA TYR A 145 -10.81 8.12 9.05
C TYR A 145 -12.11 8.13 8.25
N SER A 146 -11.99 8.37 6.94
CA SER A 146 -13.05 8.07 5.99
C SER A 146 -13.00 6.58 5.62
N THR A 147 -13.98 5.81 6.08
CA THR A 147 -14.07 4.36 5.82
C THR A 147 -15.36 4.00 5.12
N PHE A 148 -15.28 3.02 4.20
CA PHE A 148 -16.40 2.61 3.36
C PHE A 148 -16.57 1.08 3.43
N THR A 149 -17.80 0.64 3.68
CA THR A 149 -18.18 -0.79 3.64
C THR A 149 -18.17 -1.30 2.21
N ASP A 150 -17.71 -2.53 2.01
CA ASP A 150 -17.64 -3.18 0.70
C ASP A 150 -16.79 -2.43 -0.35
N LEU A 151 -15.90 -1.52 0.07
CA LEU A 151 -15.02 -0.79 -0.87
C LEU A 151 -14.11 -1.72 -1.68
N ILE A 152 -13.75 -2.87 -1.09
CA ILE A 152 -12.84 -3.85 -1.68
C ILE A 152 -13.61 -5.14 -1.96
N ASP A 153 -13.57 -5.62 -3.20
CA ASP A 153 -13.93 -6.99 -3.53
C ASP A 153 -12.89 -7.94 -2.91
N ILE A 154 -13.31 -8.66 -1.88
CA ILE A 154 -12.44 -9.58 -1.14
C ILE A 154 -11.99 -10.76 -1.98
N HIS A 155 -12.84 -11.26 -2.87
CA HIS A 155 -12.49 -12.39 -3.72
C HIS A 155 -11.39 -11.98 -4.71
N GLN A 156 -11.59 -10.85 -5.40
CA GLN A 156 -10.61 -10.28 -6.31
C GLN A 156 -9.30 -9.92 -5.58
N PHE A 157 -9.40 -9.32 -4.39
CA PHE A 157 -8.24 -8.99 -3.55
C PHE A 157 -7.39 -10.20 -3.20
N ASN A 158 -8.01 -11.33 -2.84
CA ASN A 158 -7.30 -12.56 -2.51
C ASN A 158 -6.59 -13.14 -3.75
N LEU A 159 -7.30 -13.23 -4.89
CA LEU A 159 -6.72 -13.72 -6.15
C LEU A 159 -5.51 -12.87 -6.60
N LEU A 160 -5.67 -11.55 -6.59
CA LEU A 160 -4.58 -10.62 -6.94
C LEU A 160 -3.43 -10.69 -5.95
N SER A 161 -3.72 -10.83 -4.65
CA SER A 161 -2.68 -11.00 -3.63
C SER A 161 -1.85 -12.24 -3.88
N ASP A 162 -2.47 -13.36 -4.23
CA ASP A 162 -1.77 -14.62 -4.53
C ASP A 162 -0.89 -14.49 -5.79
N VAL A 163 -1.43 -13.93 -6.87
CA VAL A 163 -0.68 -13.65 -8.11
C VAL A 163 0.52 -12.75 -7.82
N LEU A 164 0.33 -11.66 -7.08
CA LEU A 164 1.39 -10.70 -6.74
C LEU A 164 2.43 -11.29 -5.77
N TYR A 165 2.01 -12.18 -4.86
CA TYR A 165 2.90 -12.89 -3.95
C TYR A 165 3.87 -13.81 -4.71
N GLN A 166 3.36 -14.52 -5.72
CA GLN A 166 4.15 -15.45 -6.54
C GLN A 166 4.99 -14.74 -7.61
N THR A 167 4.56 -13.57 -8.07
CA THR A 167 5.24 -12.86 -9.16
C THR A 167 6.48 -12.11 -8.68
N ASN A 168 7.67 -12.49 -9.13
CA ASN A 168 8.90 -11.73 -8.93
C ASN A 168 9.36 -11.07 -10.24
N ASN A 169 8.77 -9.92 -10.56
CA ASN A 169 9.07 -9.17 -11.78
C ASN A 169 9.43 -7.71 -11.45
N GLY A 170 10.63 -7.28 -11.87
CA GLY A 170 11.12 -5.93 -11.60
C GLY A 170 10.27 -4.83 -12.22
N LEU A 171 9.77 -5.05 -13.45
CA LEU A 171 8.91 -4.09 -14.14
C LEU A 171 7.55 -3.96 -13.45
N LEU A 172 6.97 -5.07 -13.00
CA LEU A 172 5.75 -5.03 -12.18
C LEU A 172 5.94 -4.26 -10.87
N ASN A 173 7.10 -4.38 -10.22
CA ASN A 173 7.41 -3.59 -9.03
C ASN A 173 7.51 -2.08 -9.34
N LEU A 174 8.00 -1.70 -10.52
CA LEU A 174 8.02 -0.30 -10.98
C LEU A 174 6.61 0.22 -11.27
N ILE A 175 5.77 -0.58 -11.96
CA ILE A 175 4.35 -0.25 -12.19
C ILE A 175 3.64 -0.03 -10.84
N CYS A 176 3.82 -0.96 -9.92
CA CYS A 176 3.28 -0.90 -8.57
C CYS A 176 3.68 0.39 -7.85
N LYS A 177 4.97 0.71 -7.83
CA LYS A 177 5.49 1.94 -7.22
C LYS A 177 4.87 3.18 -7.89
N SER A 178 4.82 3.23 -9.21
CA SER A 178 4.31 4.40 -9.95
C SER A 178 2.81 4.61 -9.72
N LEU A 179 1.99 3.55 -9.80
CA LEU A 179 0.56 3.62 -9.48
C LEU A 179 0.29 4.07 -8.05
N LEU A 180 1.04 3.54 -7.07
CA LEU A 180 0.89 3.94 -5.67
C LEU A 180 1.27 5.39 -5.44
N MET A 181 2.38 5.84 -6.04
CA MET A 181 2.78 7.25 -5.97
C MET A 181 1.74 8.16 -6.62
N SER A 182 1.16 7.74 -7.75
CA SER A 182 0.06 8.46 -8.38
C SER A 182 -1.14 8.60 -7.43
N ASN A 183 -1.63 7.49 -6.89
CA ASN A 183 -2.77 7.46 -5.98
C ASN A 183 -2.52 8.30 -4.72
N GLN A 184 -1.33 8.18 -4.11
CA GLN A 184 -0.96 8.93 -2.91
C GLN A 184 -0.91 10.44 -3.18
N ASN A 185 -0.28 10.87 -4.29
CA ASN A 185 -0.21 12.30 -4.63
C ASN A 185 -1.59 12.88 -4.96
N SER A 186 -2.52 12.07 -5.50
CA SER A 186 -3.90 12.50 -5.78
C SER A 186 -4.72 12.88 -4.52
N CYS A 187 -4.19 12.60 -3.33
CA CYS A 187 -4.81 13.03 -2.06
C CYS A 187 -4.72 14.55 -1.85
N HIS A 188 -3.77 15.24 -2.49
CA HIS A 188 -3.67 16.69 -2.42
C HIS A 188 -3.75 17.33 -3.80
N ILE A 189 -4.62 18.34 -3.93
CA ILE A 189 -4.78 19.07 -5.19
C ILE A 189 -3.48 19.75 -5.66
N GLN A 190 -2.63 20.18 -4.72
CA GLN A 190 -1.33 20.80 -5.02
C GLN A 190 -0.33 19.84 -5.70
N PHE A 191 -0.57 18.53 -5.63
CA PHE A 191 0.26 17.50 -6.25
C PHE A 191 -0.45 16.84 -7.44
N SER A 192 -1.49 17.47 -8.00
CA SER A 192 -2.26 16.92 -9.13
C SER A 192 -1.37 16.61 -10.33
N GLN A 193 -0.50 17.55 -10.72
CA GLN A 193 0.44 17.36 -11.82
C GLN A 193 1.39 16.19 -11.56
N GLN A 194 1.94 16.08 -10.35
CA GLN A 194 2.81 14.96 -9.96
C GLN A 194 2.05 13.63 -9.97
N ALA A 195 0.80 13.60 -9.51
CA ALA A 195 -0.04 12.42 -9.56
C ALA A 195 -0.25 11.94 -11.01
N VAL A 196 -0.48 12.88 -11.94
CA VAL A 196 -0.62 12.58 -13.37
C VAL A 196 0.70 12.09 -13.97
N LEU A 197 1.84 12.72 -13.64
CA LEU A 197 3.15 12.25 -14.11
C LEU A 197 3.41 10.80 -13.72
N PHE A 198 3.13 10.42 -12.47
CA PHE A 198 3.25 9.03 -12.02
C PHE A 198 2.25 8.08 -12.69
N LEU A 199 1.06 8.55 -13.05
CA LEU A 199 0.09 7.76 -13.81
C LEU A 199 0.59 7.47 -15.23
N LEU A 200 1.13 8.48 -15.91
CA LEU A 200 1.70 8.33 -17.24
C LEU A 200 2.93 7.42 -17.22
N ASP A 201 3.80 7.54 -16.21
CA ASP A 201 4.92 6.62 -16.02
C ASP A 201 4.45 5.18 -15.78
N ALA A 202 3.39 4.97 -15.00
CA ALA A 202 2.80 3.65 -14.80
C ALA A 202 2.23 3.07 -16.10
N LEU A 203 1.60 3.90 -16.94
CA LEU A 203 1.03 3.49 -18.23
C LEU A 203 2.12 3.05 -19.22
N ILE A 204 3.21 3.80 -19.33
CA ILE A 204 4.36 3.43 -20.18
C ILE A 204 4.97 2.10 -19.72
N LEU A 205 5.20 1.95 -18.41
CA LEU A 205 5.73 0.71 -17.84
C LEU A 205 4.77 -0.47 -18.05
N PHE A 206 3.45 -0.23 -18.00
CA PHE A 206 2.45 -1.25 -18.25
C PHE A 206 2.41 -1.70 -19.71
N GLU A 207 2.54 -0.78 -20.67
CA GLU A 207 2.67 -1.13 -22.08
C GLU A 207 3.90 -2.01 -22.31
N GLU A 208 5.05 -1.64 -21.75
CA GLU A 208 6.27 -2.45 -21.82
C GLU A 208 6.05 -3.85 -21.19
N PHE A 209 5.34 -3.90 -20.06
CA PHE A 209 5.03 -5.15 -19.36
C PHE A 209 4.07 -6.06 -20.14
N MET A 210 3.19 -5.48 -20.95
CA MET A 210 2.32 -6.22 -21.86
C MET A 210 3.05 -6.78 -23.09
N GLY A 211 4.24 -6.27 -23.40
CA GLY A 211 5.08 -6.72 -24.51
C GLY A 211 4.38 -6.53 -25.85
N LYS A 212 4.09 -7.64 -26.56
CA LYS A 212 3.39 -7.59 -27.87
C LYS A 212 1.87 -7.42 -27.74
N SER A 213 1.33 -7.58 -26.54
CA SER A 213 -0.11 -7.44 -26.31
C SER A 213 -0.48 -5.97 -26.24
N LYS A 214 -1.56 -5.54 -26.90
CA LYS A 214 -2.03 -4.16 -26.81
C LYS A 214 -2.83 -3.93 -25.53
N VAL A 215 -2.66 -2.76 -24.92
CA VAL A 215 -3.52 -2.30 -23.83
C VAL A 215 -4.95 -2.17 -24.34
N ASP A 216 -5.84 -3.00 -23.80
CA ASP A 216 -7.25 -3.09 -24.19
C ASP A 216 -8.08 -1.98 -23.53
N SER A 217 -7.76 -0.72 -23.89
CA SER A 217 -8.50 0.47 -23.46
C SER A 217 -8.23 1.63 -24.43
N SER A 218 -9.26 2.11 -25.12
CA SER A 218 -9.15 3.22 -26.08
C SER A 218 -8.59 4.49 -25.44
N ARG A 219 -9.00 4.78 -24.19
CA ARG A 219 -8.50 5.93 -23.42
C ARG A 219 -7.00 5.84 -23.18
N LEU A 220 -6.52 4.67 -22.74
CA LEU A 220 -5.10 4.46 -22.48
C LEU A 220 -4.29 4.50 -23.78
N GLN A 221 -4.83 3.95 -24.87
CA GLN A 221 -4.22 4.03 -26.20
C GLN A 221 -4.11 5.49 -26.70
N THR A 222 -5.12 6.33 -26.46
CA THR A 222 -5.04 7.77 -26.77
C THR A 222 -3.91 8.45 -26.00
N LEU A 223 -3.77 8.19 -24.70
CA LEU A 223 -2.69 8.75 -23.89
C LEU A 223 -1.30 8.26 -24.37
N LEU A 224 -1.15 6.97 -24.67
CA LEU A 224 0.08 6.41 -25.24
C LEU A 224 0.43 7.07 -26.58
N THR A 225 -0.56 7.28 -27.45
CA THR A 225 -0.37 7.96 -28.74
C THR A 225 0.09 9.41 -28.56
N GLN A 226 -0.46 10.12 -27.57
CA GLN A 226 -0.06 11.50 -27.25
C GLN A 226 1.32 11.59 -26.63
N LEU A 227 1.78 10.54 -25.93
CA LEU A 227 3.14 10.46 -25.39
C LEU A 227 4.18 10.22 -26.51
N GLY A 228 3.78 9.56 -27.59
CA GLY A 228 4.62 9.34 -28.78
C GLY A 228 5.78 8.35 -28.57
N ASP A 229 6.41 7.97 -29.69
CA ASP A 229 7.41 6.87 -29.71
C ASP A 229 8.86 7.33 -29.44
N ASN A 230 9.14 8.64 -29.50
CA ASN A 230 10.50 9.19 -29.34
C ASN A 230 10.79 9.58 -27.89
N LYS A 231 11.88 9.09 -27.30
CA LYS A 231 12.23 9.30 -25.88
C LYS A 231 12.36 10.77 -25.46
N THR A 232 12.90 11.64 -26.31
CA THR A 232 13.07 13.07 -25.97
C THR A 232 11.75 13.81 -26.05
N ASP A 233 10.96 13.56 -27.10
CA ASP A 233 9.64 14.16 -27.29
C ASP A 233 8.66 13.63 -26.25
N ALA A 234 8.78 12.37 -25.83
CA ALA A 234 7.95 11.75 -24.81
C ALA A 234 8.09 12.40 -23.44
N ILE A 235 9.29 12.90 -23.06
CA ILE A 235 9.46 13.64 -21.81
C ILE A 235 8.68 14.96 -21.88
N ILE A 236 8.84 15.72 -22.97
CA ILE A 236 8.14 17.01 -23.15
C ILE A 236 6.61 16.79 -23.20
N ALA A 237 6.16 15.82 -24.01
CA ALA A 237 4.77 15.45 -24.14
C ALA A 237 4.18 15.01 -22.79
N LYS A 238 4.92 14.23 -21.98
CA LYS A 238 4.49 13.81 -20.65
C LYS A 238 4.21 15.01 -19.73
N TYR A 239 5.08 16.02 -19.70
CA TYR A 239 4.87 17.21 -18.88
C TYR A 239 3.70 18.07 -19.40
N GLN A 240 3.56 18.24 -20.72
CA GLN A 240 2.43 18.96 -21.32
C GLN A 240 1.09 18.27 -21.05
N LEU A 241 1.05 16.94 -21.13
CA LEU A 241 -0.14 16.16 -20.77
C LEU A 241 -0.47 16.29 -19.29
N ALA A 242 0.54 16.25 -18.42
CA ALA A 242 0.33 16.40 -16.99
C ALA A 242 -0.26 17.76 -16.59
N GLU A 243 0.02 18.82 -17.36
CA GLU A 243 -0.57 20.15 -17.14
C GLU A 243 -2.00 20.28 -17.65
N SER A 244 -2.38 19.49 -18.66
CA SER A 244 -3.69 19.59 -19.33
C SER A 244 -4.75 18.62 -18.80
N ILE A 245 -4.35 17.51 -18.16
CA ILE A 245 -5.26 16.52 -17.60
C ILE A 245 -6.00 17.09 -16.38
N THR A 246 -7.32 17.14 -16.47
CA THR A 246 -8.21 17.54 -15.37
C THR A 246 -8.31 16.43 -14.30
N PRO A 247 -8.73 16.75 -13.06
CA PRO A 247 -8.94 15.73 -12.02
C PRO A 247 -9.90 14.60 -12.42
N MET A 248 -10.93 14.93 -13.23
CA MET A 248 -11.88 13.95 -13.75
C MET A 248 -11.21 13.01 -14.77
N GLU A 249 -10.40 13.56 -15.68
CA GLU A 249 -9.65 12.77 -16.67
C GLU A 249 -8.59 11.90 -16.00
N TYR A 250 -7.93 12.41 -14.96
CA TYR A 250 -7.01 11.64 -14.12
C TYR A 250 -7.69 10.40 -13.55
N HIS A 251 -8.81 10.58 -12.84
CA HIS A 251 -9.53 9.46 -12.21
C HIS A 251 -9.95 8.43 -13.25
N LYS A 252 -10.55 8.90 -14.34
CA LYS A 252 -10.94 8.11 -15.52
C LYS A 252 -9.80 7.31 -16.15
N ALA A 253 -8.59 7.85 -16.17
CA ALA A 253 -7.41 7.18 -16.71
C ALA A 253 -6.79 6.21 -15.68
N PHE A 254 -6.76 6.61 -14.41
CA PHE A 254 -6.31 5.79 -13.30
C PHE A 254 -7.15 4.51 -13.19
N ASP A 255 -8.48 4.62 -13.16
CA ASP A 255 -9.37 3.47 -13.07
C ASP A 255 -9.21 2.56 -14.29
N ALA A 256 -9.13 3.14 -15.50
CA ALA A 256 -8.92 2.37 -16.72
C ALA A 256 -7.60 1.57 -16.68
N LEU A 257 -6.52 2.15 -16.13
CA LEU A 257 -5.25 1.46 -15.96
C LEU A 257 -5.33 0.35 -14.92
N CYS A 258 -6.00 0.59 -13.78
CA CYS A 258 -6.27 -0.43 -12.77
C CYS A 258 -7.07 -1.61 -13.36
N HIS A 259 -8.11 -1.35 -14.15
CA HIS A 259 -8.90 -2.40 -14.81
C HIS A 259 -8.07 -3.21 -15.81
N ALA A 260 -7.31 -2.52 -16.66
CA ALA A 260 -6.46 -3.18 -17.66
C ALA A 260 -5.39 -4.05 -16.99
N LEU A 261 -4.74 -3.55 -15.93
CA LEU A 261 -3.75 -4.31 -15.17
C LEU A 261 -4.38 -5.50 -14.43
N THR A 262 -5.54 -5.31 -13.81
CA THR A 262 -6.29 -6.39 -13.15
C THR A 262 -6.60 -7.52 -14.12
N LYS A 263 -7.20 -7.19 -15.27
CA LYS A 263 -7.50 -8.16 -16.34
C LYS A 263 -6.24 -8.88 -16.79
N HIS A 264 -5.13 -8.17 -16.95
CA HIS A 264 -3.87 -8.77 -17.37
C HIS A 264 -3.29 -9.75 -16.33
N LEU A 265 -3.34 -9.40 -15.05
CA LEU A 265 -2.82 -10.24 -13.97
C LEU A 265 -3.68 -11.49 -13.74
N LEU A 266 -5.01 -11.34 -13.77
CA LEU A 266 -5.92 -12.46 -13.54
C LEU A 266 -6.07 -13.40 -14.75
N ASN A 267 -5.85 -12.92 -15.99
CA ASN A 267 -5.86 -13.79 -17.17
C ASN A 267 -4.56 -14.59 -17.36
N LYS A 268 -3.51 -14.30 -16.58
CA LYS A 268 -2.21 -15.00 -16.63
C LYS A 268 -2.02 -16.03 -15.50
N GLY A 269 -2.94 -16.11 -14.54
CA GLY A 269 -3.00 -17.14 -13.50
C GLY A 269 -3.87 -18.30 -13.95
#